data_AF-A0A6A6X3D1-F1
#
_entry.id   AF-A0A6A6X3D1-F1
#
_cell.length_a   1.000
_cell.length_b   1.000
_cell.length_c   1.000
_cell.angle_alpha   90.00
_cell.angle_beta   90.00
_cell.angle_gamma   90.00
#
_symmetry.space_group_name_H-M   'P 1'
#
loop_
_entity.id
_entity.type
_entity.pdbx_description
1 polymer ?
#
loop_
_entity_poly.entity_id
_entity_poly.type
_entity_poly.pdbx_seq_one_letter_code
_entity_poly.pdbx_strand_id
1 'polypeptide(L)'
;MADVTLSPEEKAELDLDLVACAAAEAFTDAYYYAVEKDRGKISTFYCPKQIAADSTVPFIAWNSVVYNDGPSFQEYLEGLSHTHFEIEGLDCSILNRKFLPAAELKGGSNDDAKDFDRRMSIAVVATGSVRLEEPLTGPMREFAETFVLVPNTQKQVPRNPMFEKGWQQEWLIQTQNFRFTEWGASEVNDGKAGDTKANGVKNVFQRRNQSVAKHFAAAGLTIKGQGKV
;
A
#
# COMPACT_ATOMS: atom_id res chain seq x y z
N MET A 1 29.21 31.53 0.31
CA MET A 1 27.82 31.10 0.56
C MET A 1 27.65 31.21 2.06
N ALA A 2 26.73 32.05 2.55
CA ALA A 2 26.51 32.20 3.98
C ALA A 2 26.03 30.86 4.54
N ASP A 3 26.70 30.40 5.60
CA ASP A 3 26.34 29.19 6.32
C ASP A 3 25.00 29.45 7.02
N VAL A 4 23.91 28.99 6.42
CA VAL A 4 22.55 29.21 6.95
C VAL A 4 22.47 28.39 8.23
N THR A 5 22.60 29.08 9.36
CA THR A 5 22.58 28.45 10.68
C THR A 5 21.12 28.19 11.03
N LEU A 6 20.69 26.93 10.89
CA LEU A 6 19.35 26.49 11.27
C LEU A 6 19.09 26.82 12.75
N SER A 7 17.88 27.31 13.04
CA SER A 7 17.40 27.49 14.40
C SER A 7 17.32 26.14 15.14
N PRO A 8 17.29 26.13 16.49
CA PRO A 8 17.15 24.89 17.25
C PRO A 8 15.87 24.10 16.90
N GLU A 9 14.79 24.79 16.56
CA GLU A 9 13.52 24.19 16.18
C GLU A 9 13.62 23.52 14.80
N GLU A 10 14.16 24.22 13.81
CA GLU A 10 14.37 23.67 12.46
C GLU A 10 15.33 22.46 12.48
N LYS A 11 16.34 22.48 13.36
CA LYS A 11 17.22 21.32 13.56
C LYS A 11 16.47 20.12 14.12
N ALA A 12 15.61 20.34 15.11
CA ALA A 12 14.81 19.25 15.68
C ALA A 12 13.81 18.67 14.67
N GLU A 13 13.25 19.49 13.78
CA GLU A 13 12.38 19.00 12.71
C GLU A 13 13.17 18.21 11.66
N LEU A 14 14.31 18.73 11.22
CA LEU A 14 15.20 18.01 10.31
C LEU A 14 15.63 16.66 10.87
N ASP A 15 15.97 16.58 12.16
CA ASP A 15 16.35 15.33 12.81
C ASP A 15 15.20 14.30 12.75
N LEU A 16 13.95 14.72 12.92
CA LEU A 16 12.79 13.83 12.79
C LEU A 16 12.58 13.37 11.36
N ASP A 17 12.71 14.26 10.38
CA ASP A 17 12.59 13.92 8.96
C ASP A 17 13.68 12.92 8.55
N LEU A 18 14.92 13.09 9.02
CA LEU A 18 16.00 12.12 8.79
C LEU A 18 15.68 10.74 9.35
N VAL A 19 15.12 10.67 10.56
CA VAL A 19 14.67 9.40 11.17
C VAL A 19 13.53 8.78 10.34
N ALA A 20 12.58 9.59 9.86
CA ALA A 20 11.48 9.10 9.05
C ALA A 20 11.96 8.53 7.69
N CYS A 21 12.88 9.23 7.02
CA CYS A 21 13.50 8.77 5.76
C CYS A 21 14.24 7.44 5.96
N ALA A 22 15.08 7.36 6.99
CA ALA A 22 15.83 6.15 7.28
C ALA A 22 14.93 4.97 7.68
N ALA A 23 13.83 5.24 8.39
CA ALA A 23 12.81 4.23 8.68
C ALA A 23 12.11 3.74 7.41
N ALA A 24 11.72 4.65 6.52
CA ALA A 24 11.03 4.33 5.28
C ALA A 24 11.91 3.49 4.34
N GLU A 25 13.17 3.87 4.14
CA GLU A 25 14.14 3.13 3.32
C GLU A 25 14.33 1.72 3.85
N ALA A 26 14.67 1.59 5.13
CA ALA A 26 14.95 0.30 5.72
C ALA A 26 13.73 -0.61 5.77
N PHE A 27 12.57 -0.07 6.11
CA PHE A 27 11.31 -0.81 6.09
C PHE A 27 11.02 -1.34 4.68
N THR A 28 11.15 -0.48 3.66
CA THR A 28 10.86 -0.83 2.27
C THR A 28 11.78 -1.95 1.79
N ASP A 29 13.08 -1.84 2.05
CA ASP A 29 14.06 -2.89 1.74
C ASP A 29 13.69 -4.23 2.36
N ALA A 30 13.35 -4.24 3.67
CA ALA A 30 12.98 -5.46 4.38
C ALA A 30 11.68 -6.07 3.88
N TYR A 31 10.67 -5.22 3.64
CA TYR A 31 9.35 -5.65 3.22
C TYR A 31 9.39 -6.28 1.84
N TYR A 32 9.97 -5.61 0.85
CA TYR A 32 10.06 -6.15 -0.51
C TYR A 32 11.00 -7.34 -0.62
N TYR A 33 12.06 -7.39 0.19
CA TYR A 33 12.85 -8.61 0.33
C TYR A 33 11.99 -9.78 0.84
N ALA A 34 11.16 -9.56 1.87
CA ALA A 34 10.28 -10.59 2.40
C ALA A 34 9.22 -11.02 1.38
N VAL A 35 8.64 -10.08 0.62
CA VAL A 35 7.66 -10.40 -0.44
C VAL A 35 8.26 -11.30 -1.52
N GLU A 36 9.54 -11.12 -1.83
CA GLU A 36 10.22 -11.94 -2.84
C GLU A 36 10.77 -13.27 -2.29
N LYS A 37 11.41 -13.24 -1.11
CA LYS A 37 12.24 -14.36 -0.61
C LYS A 37 11.68 -15.08 0.61
N ASP A 38 10.80 -14.43 1.40
CA ASP A 38 10.36 -14.94 2.70
C ASP A 38 8.89 -14.59 2.99
N ARG A 39 8.01 -14.97 2.05
CA ARG A 39 6.57 -14.68 2.14
C ARG A 39 5.93 -15.24 3.43
N GLY A 40 6.52 -16.29 3.99
CA GLY A 40 6.13 -16.91 5.27
C GLY A 40 6.24 -16.01 6.50
N LYS A 41 6.87 -14.83 6.37
CA LYS A 41 6.99 -13.84 7.46
C LYS A 41 6.25 -12.54 7.20
N ILE A 42 5.47 -12.42 6.12
CA ILE A 42 4.81 -11.15 5.79
C ILE A 42 3.90 -10.66 6.92
N SER A 43 3.19 -11.57 7.59
CA SER A 43 2.33 -11.23 8.72
C SER A 43 3.03 -10.45 9.84
N THR A 44 4.35 -10.61 9.99
CA THR A 44 5.15 -9.94 11.04
C THR A 44 5.42 -8.46 10.77
N PHE A 45 5.17 -7.99 9.55
CA PHE A 45 5.29 -6.57 9.20
C PHE A 45 4.05 -5.75 9.59
N TYR A 46 2.96 -6.39 10.00
CA TYR A 46 1.71 -5.70 10.33
C TYR A 46 1.53 -5.53 11.83
N CYS A 47 0.85 -4.46 12.22
CA CYS A 47 0.41 -4.28 13.59
C CYS A 47 -0.62 -5.34 14.01
N PRO A 48 -0.75 -5.64 15.31
CA PRO A 48 -1.75 -6.58 15.81
C PRO A 48 -3.16 -6.16 15.42
N LYS A 49 -4.02 -7.16 15.15
CA LYS A 49 -5.41 -6.91 14.77
C LYS A 49 -6.16 -6.18 15.90
N GLN A 50 -6.69 -5.00 15.59
CA GLN A 50 -7.54 -4.20 16.46
C GLN A 50 -8.85 -3.90 15.74
N ILE A 51 -9.97 -4.15 16.42
CA ILE A 51 -11.32 -3.92 15.88
C ILE A 51 -11.94 -2.77 16.67
N ALA A 52 -12.18 -1.65 15.99
CA ALA A 52 -12.97 -0.54 16.49
C ALA A 52 -14.38 -0.59 15.90
N ALA A 53 -15.28 0.26 16.37
CA ALA A 53 -16.68 0.28 15.92
C ALA A 53 -16.84 0.63 14.43
N ASP A 54 -15.89 1.37 13.88
CA ASP A 54 -15.91 1.94 12.53
C ASP A 54 -14.79 1.40 11.62
N SER A 55 -13.77 0.78 12.18
CA SER A 55 -12.53 0.44 11.48
C SER A 55 -11.88 -0.83 12.03
N THR A 56 -11.16 -1.54 11.15
CA THR A 56 -10.30 -2.65 11.54
C THR A 56 -8.89 -2.33 11.10
N VAL A 57 -7.95 -2.53 12.02
CA VAL A 57 -6.51 -2.33 11.84
C VAL A 57 -5.84 -3.70 11.98
N PRO A 58 -4.89 -4.09 11.11
CA PRO A 58 -4.43 -3.36 9.94
C PRO A 58 -5.49 -3.32 8.83
N PHE A 59 -5.51 -2.24 8.05
CA PHE A 59 -6.32 -2.12 6.83
C PHE A 59 -5.43 -2.33 5.61
N ILE A 60 -5.63 -3.43 4.88
CA ILE A 60 -4.81 -3.80 3.73
C ILE A 60 -5.70 -3.83 2.50
N ALA A 61 -5.46 -2.94 1.54
CA ALA A 61 -6.14 -2.94 0.25
C ALA A 61 -5.15 -3.30 -0.86
N TRP A 62 -5.28 -4.49 -1.43
CA TRP A 62 -4.44 -4.98 -2.52
C TRP A 62 -5.26 -5.09 -3.80
N ASN A 63 -5.04 -4.20 -4.78
CA ASN A 63 -5.81 -4.13 -6.02
C ASN A 63 -7.34 -4.15 -5.81
N SER A 64 -7.82 -3.40 -4.81
CA SER A 64 -9.23 -3.31 -4.38
C SER A 64 -9.78 -4.52 -3.61
N VAL A 65 -8.97 -5.55 -3.35
CA VAL A 65 -9.32 -6.62 -2.40
C VAL A 65 -8.85 -6.22 -1.00
N VAL A 66 -9.73 -6.32 0.00
CA VAL A 66 -9.45 -5.90 1.37
C VAL A 66 -9.12 -7.09 2.25
N TYR A 67 -8.00 -7.01 2.98
CA TYR A 67 -7.59 -7.92 4.04
C TYR A 67 -7.54 -7.17 5.37
N ASN A 68 -7.98 -7.83 6.45
CA ASN A 68 -8.17 -7.22 7.77
C ASN A 68 -7.13 -7.68 8.81
N ASP A 69 -6.14 -8.47 8.38
CA ASP A 69 -5.02 -8.91 9.20
C ASP A 69 -3.86 -9.41 8.33
N GLY A 70 -2.66 -9.38 8.92
CA GLY A 70 -1.43 -9.84 8.27
C GLY A 70 -1.44 -11.32 7.86
N PRO A 71 -1.95 -12.27 8.67
CA PRO A 71 -2.00 -13.69 8.29
C PRO A 71 -2.84 -13.96 7.03
N SER A 72 -4.04 -13.37 6.92
CA SER A 72 -4.88 -13.56 5.73
C SER A 72 -4.20 -13.02 4.47
N PHE A 73 -3.49 -11.89 4.58
CA PHE A 73 -2.74 -11.33 3.46
C PHE A 73 -1.49 -12.16 3.11
N GLN A 74 -0.82 -12.72 4.11
CA GLN A 74 0.30 -13.63 3.91
C GLN A 74 -0.13 -14.89 3.14
N GLU A 75 -1.25 -15.52 3.51
CA GLU A 75 -1.78 -16.68 2.77
C GLU A 75 -2.01 -16.35 1.29
N TYR A 76 -2.55 -15.15 1.00
CA TYR A 76 -2.71 -14.68 -0.37
C TYR A 76 -1.36 -14.54 -1.10
N LEU A 77 -0.37 -13.89 -0.49
CA LEU A 77 0.96 -13.71 -1.10
C LEU A 77 1.68 -15.04 -1.32
N GLU A 78 1.59 -15.99 -0.39
CA GLU A 78 2.16 -17.33 -0.54
C GLU A 78 1.56 -18.08 -1.74
N GLY A 79 0.30 -17.81 -2.08
CA GLY A 79 -0.37 -18.36 -3.26
C GLY A 79 0.02 -17.71 -4.59
N LEU A 80 0.69 -16.56 -4.58
CA LEU A 80 1.11 -15.90 -5.83
C LEU A 80 2.23 -16.67 -6.53
N SER A 81 2.25 -16.61 -7.86
CA SER A 81 3.41 -17.02 -8.65
C SER A 81 4.64 -16.14 -8.35
N HIS A 82 5.75 -16.37 -9.04
CA HIS A 82 6.93 -15.53 -8.90
C HIS A 82 6.60 -14.04 -9.08
N THR A 83 7.16 -13.20 -8.21
CA THR A 83 7.04 -11.74 -8.26
C THR A 83 8.40 -11.14 -7.93
N HIS A 84 8.91 -10.23 -8.74
CA HIS A 84 10.14 -9.49 -8.47
C HIS A 84 9.84 -7.99 -8.52
N PHE A 85 9.97 -7.32 -7.37
CA PHE A 85 9.68 -5.90 -7.23
C PHE A 85 10.97 -5.08 -7.34
N GLU A 86 10.92 -4.02 -8.13
CA GLU A 86 11.97 -3.02 -8.27
C GLU A 86 11.39 -1.67 -7.82
N ILE A 87 11.96 -1.11 -6.76
CA ILE A 87 11.54 0.19 -6.22
C ILE A 87 12.32 1.28 -6.93
N GLU A 88 11.61 2.21 -7.56
CA GLU A 88 12.19 3.29 -8.36
C GLU A 88 12.03 4.65 -7.68
N GLY A 89 10.94 4.82 -6.94
CA GLY A 89 10.64 6.03 -6.19
C GLY A 89 10.19 5.70 -4.77
N LEU A 90 10.72 6.45 -3.81
CA LEU A 90 10.34 6.36 -2.41
C LEU A 90 10.23 7.77 -1.86
N ASP A 91 9.10 8.07 -1.23
CA ASP A 91 8.86 9.32 -0.51
C ASP A 91 8.24 9.01 0.86
N CYS A 92 8.46 9.89 1.83
CA CYS A 92 7.88 9.73 3.15
C CYS A 92 7.55 11.06 3.83
N SER A 93 6.57 11.03 4.72
CA SER A 93 6.20 12.19 5.53
C SER A 93 5.69 11.77 6.91
N ILE A 94 5.95 12.59 7.91
CA ILE A 94 5.47 12.36 9.26
C ILE A 94 4.00 12.76 9.35
N LEU A 95 3.13 11.80 9.68
CA LEU A 95 1.69 12.04 9.83
C LEU A 95 1.33 12.57 11.22
N ASN A 96 1.90 11.96 12.27
CA ASN A 96 1.61 12.31 13.66
C ASN A 96 2.83 12.06 14.53
N ARG A 97 3.41 13.12 15.11
CA ARG A 97 4.60 13.05 15.99
C ARG A 97 4.31 12.38 17.35
N LYS A 98 3.04 12.29 17.75
CA LYS A 98 2.56 11.77 19.03
C LYS A 98 1.61 10.58 18.86
N PHE A 99 1.87 9.73 17.86
CA PHE A 99 1.03 8.56 17.60
C PHE A 99 0.97 7.63 18.82
N LEU A 100 2.14 7.27 19.37
CA LEU A 100 2.23 6.48 20.59
C LEU A 100 2.23 7.41 21.82
N PRO A 101 1.39 7.18 22.85
CA PRO A 101 1.47 7.91 24.11
C PRO A 101 2.84 7.71 24.80
N ALA A 102 3.36 8.76 25.46
CA ALA A 102 4.69 8.69 26.09
C ALA A 102 4.79 7.59 27.16
N ALA A 103 3.68 7.29 27.83
CA ALA A 103 3.58 6.24 28.85
C ALA A 103 3.66 4.81 28.27
N GLU A 104 3.33 4.64 26.99
CA GLU A 104 3.35 3.35 26.31
C GLU A 104 4.72 3.06 25.66
N LEU A 105 5.56 4.09 25.53
CA LEU A 105 6.91 3.93 25.03
C LEU A 105 7.81 3.29 26.10
N LYS A 106 8.08 2.00 25.95
CA LYS A 106 9.02 1.27 26.81
C LYS A 106 10.42 1.87 26.71
N GLY A 107 11.01 2.21 27.86
CA GLY A 107 12.32 2.88 27.92
C GLY A 107 12.29 4.31 27.36
N GLY A 108 11.11 4.91 27.24
CA GLY A 108 10.93 6.33 26.97
C GLY A 108 11.11 7.18 28.22
N SER A 109 11.11 8.49 28.02
CA SER A 109 11.19 9.48 29.09
C SER A 109 9.87 9.65 29.86
N ASN A 110 8.76 9.06 29.39
CA ASN A 110 7.40 9.29 29.87
C ASN A 110 6.98 10.78 29.85
N ASP A 111 7.63 11.58 28.99
CA ASP A 111 7.39 13.00 28.78
C ASP A 111 6.74 13.20 27.41
N ASP A 112 5.57 13.83 27.39
CA ASP A 112 4.82 14.02 26.14
C ASP A 112 5.49 14.98 25.16
N ALA A 113 6.45 15.78 25.62
CA ALA A 113 7.25 16.69 24.80
C ALA A 113 8.54 16.06 24.23
N LYS A 114 8.75 14.76 24.41
CA LYS A 114 9.99 14.06 24.03
C LYS A 114 9.73 12.74 23.28
N ASP A 115 10.84 12.18 22.80
CA ASP A 115 10.91 10.88 22.11
C ASP A 115 10.04 10.79 20.85
N PHE A 116 9.85 11.92 20.14
CA PHE A 116 9.02 11.98 18.93
C PHE A 116 9.52 11.05 17.82
N ASP A 117 10.85 10.90 17.73
CA ASP A 117 11.57 9.99 16.81
C ASP A 117 11.14 8.53 16.94
N ARG A 118 10.61 8.13 18.12
CA ARG A 118 10.19 6.74 18.43
C ARG A 118 8.69 6.57 18.57
N ARG A 119 7.95 7.68 18.52
CA ARG A 119 6.51 7.75 18.81
C ARG A 119 5.69 8.20 17.61
N MET A 120 6.36 8.68 16.56
CA MET A 120 5.67 9.21 15.39
C MET A 120 5.00 8.12 14.55
N SER A 121 4.13 8.49 13.61
CA SER A 121 3.66 7.63 12.52
C SER A 121 4.08 8.24 11.19
N ILE A 122 4.43 7.40 10.23
CA ILE A 122 5.05 7.81 8.96
C ILE A 122 4.17 7.33 7.81
N ALA A 123 3.81 8.22 6.89
CA ALA A 123 3.28 7.84 5.58
C ALA A 123 4.46 7.58 4.65
N VAL A 124 4.44 6.44 3.97
CA VAL A 124 5.44 6.07 2.97
C VAL A 124 4.74 5.83 1.65
N VAL A 125 5.28 6.37 0.57
CA VAL A 125 4.81 6.14 -0.80
C VAL A 125 5.96 5.48 -1.55
N ALA A 126 5.70 4.27 -2.07
CA ALA A 126 6.64 3.52 -2.89
C ALA A 126 6.04 3.35 -4.29
N THR A 127 6.84 3.66 -5.31
CA THR A 127 6.48 3.47 -6.71
C THR A 127 7.58 2.68 -7.41
N GLY A 128 7.19 1.87 -8.38
CA GLY A 128 8.15 1.17 -9.19
C GLY A 128 7.48 0.15 -10.07
N SER A 129 8.20 -0.91 -10.36
CA SER A 129 7.78 -1.94 -11.29
C SER A 129 7.87 -3.34 -10.68
N VAL A 130 6.98 -4.23 -11.09
CA VAL A 130 6.96 -5.62 -10.66
C VAL A 130 6.88 -6.54 -11.86
N ARG A 131 7.79 -7.52 -11.88
CA ARG A 131 7.75 -8.62 -12.83
C ARG A 131 6.94 -9.77 -12.24
N LEU A 132 5.97 -10.27 -12.99
CA LEU A 132 5.07 -11.34 -12.57
C LEU A 132 5.38 -12.65 -13.30
N GLU A 133 4.95 -13.76 -12.71
CA GLU A 133 4.94 -15.13 -13.29
C GLU A 133 6.33 -15.75 -13.48
N GLU A 134 7.21 -15.12 -14.26
CA GLU A 134 8.52 -15.62 -14.64
C GLU A 134 9.66 -14.61 -14.36
N PRO A 135 10.81 -15.04 -13.82
CA PRO A 135 11.88 -14.13 -13.39
C PRO A 135 12.54 -13.28 -14.49
N LEU A 136 12.58 -13.77 -15.74
CA LEU A 136 13.32 -13.11 -16.83
C LEU A 136 12.41 -12.62 -17.97
N THR A 137 11.33 -13.36 -18.24
CA THR A 137 10.45 -13.19 -19.39
C THR A 137 9.02 -12.80 -19.01
N GLY A 138 8.74 -12.74 -17.71
CA GLY A 138 7.43 -12.40 -17.18
C GLY A 138 7.02 -10.96 -17.51
N PRO A 139 5.71 -10.68 -17.60
CA PRO A 139 5.20 -9.34 -17.83
C PRO A 139 5.63 -8.41 -16.69
N MET A 140 6.09 -7.22 -17.07
CA MET A 140 6.38 -6.12 -16.16
C MET A 140 5.12 -5.28 -15.99
N ARG A 141 4.85 -4.82 -14.77
CA ARG A 141 3.78 -3.86 -14.48
C ARG A 141 4.28 -2.78 -13.56
N GLU A 142 3.86 -1.55 -13.80
CA GLU A 142 4.05 -0.47 -12.84
C GLU A 142 3.04 -0.56 -11.68
N PHE A 143 3.50 -0.17 -10.49
CA PHE A 143 2.67 -0.13 -9.30
C PHE A 143 2.95 1.14 -8.48
N ALA A 144 1.95 1.50 -7.68
CA ALA A 144 2.06 2.47 -6.61
C ALA A 144 1.53 1.83 -5.33
N GLU A 145 2.29 1.98 -4.25
CA GLU A 145 1.95 1.48 -2.94
C GLU A 145 2.11 2.56 -1.90
N THR A 146 1.16 2.63 -0.96
CA THR A 146 1.22 3.55 0.17
C THR A 146 1.10 2.77 1.47
N PHE A 147 1.93 3.12 2.43
CA PHE A 147 1.95 2.55 3.77
C PHE A 147 1.73 3.64 4.81
N VAL A 148 1.04 3.29 5.90
CA VAL A 148 1.11 4.02 7.15
C VAL A 148 1.85 3.15 8.15
N LEU A 149 3.04 3.61 8.52
CA LEU A 149 3.91 2.94 9.48
C LEU A 149 3.69 3.51 10.88
N VAL A 150 3.65 2.61 11.85
CA VAL A 150 3.48 2.92 13.27
C VAL A 150 4.58 2.25 14.11
N PRO A 151 4.96 2.81 15.26
CA PRO A 151 6.02 2.23 16.08
C PRO A 151 5.60 0.85 16.60
N ASN A 152 6.53 -0.09 16.59
CA ASN A 152 6.32 -1.41 17.17
C ASN A 152 6.43 -1.33 18.71
N THR A 153 5.32 -1.51 19.42
CA THR A 153 5.33 -1.50 20.90
C THR A 153 5.98 -2.74 21.52
N GLN A 154 6.15 -3.81 20.73
CA GLN A 154 6.76 -5.06 21.15
C GLN A 154 8.27 -5.08 20.90
N LYS A 155 8.72 -4.57 19.75
CA LYS A 155 10.13 -4.43 19.40
C LYS A 155 10.56 -2.98 19.59
N GLN A 156 11.40 -2.76 20.59
CA GLN A 156 11.84 -1.42 20.98
C GLN A 156 12.50 -0.69 19.81
N VAL A 157 11.98 0.46 19.41
CA VAL A 157 12.75 1.43 18.62
C VAL A 157 13.84 1.96 19.56
N PRO A 158 15.14 1.77 19.30
CA PRO A 158 16.18 2.32 20.15
C PRO A 158 16.23 3.84 20.00
N ARG A 159 16.87 4.52 20.97
CA ARG A 159 17.04 5.99 20.95
C ARG A 159 17.86 6.49 19.75
N ASN A 160 18.57 5.60 19.10
CA ASN A 160 19.23 5.84 17.83
C ASN A 160 18.91 4.64 16.94
N PRO A 161 17.83 4.69 16.14
CA PRO A 161 17.44 3.57 15.29
C PRO A 161 18.59 3.25 14.32
N MET A 162 19.27 2.13 14.58
CA MET A 162 20.23 1.56 13.66
C MET A 162 19.43 0.70 12.70
N PHE A 163 18.97 1.31 11.63
CA PHE A 163 18.18 0.63 10.61
C PHE A 163 19.01 -0.42 9.85
N GLU A 164 19.30 -1.56 10.48
CA GLU A 164 20.02 -2.67 9.87
C GLU A 164 19.06 -3.39 8.90
N LYS A 165 18.97 -2.86 7.67
CA LYS A 165 18.19 -3.43 6.55
C LYS A 165 16.73 -3.78 6.90
N GLY A 166 16.12 -3.04 7.84
CA GLY A 166 14.71 -3.15 8.27
C GLY A 166 14.25 -4.46 8.92
N TRP A 167 15.14 -5.43 9.12
CA TRP A 167 14.82 -6.75 9.71
C TRP A 167 14.35 -6.67 11.17
N GLN A 168 14.66 -5.57 11.84
CA GLN A 168 14.35 -5.35 13.24
C GLN A 168 12.87 -5.02 13.45
N GLN A 169 12.11 -4.69 12.39
CA GLN A 169 10.65 -4.45 12.43
C GLN A 169 10.26 -3.47 13.54
N GLU A 170 11.05 -2.41 13.68
CA GLU A 170 10.82 -1.31 14.60
C GLU A 170 9.56 -0.52 14.23
N TRP A 171 9.17 -0.60 12.96
CA TRP A 171 7.98 0.00 12.37
C TRP A 171 7.09 -1.09 11.78
N LEU A 172 5.79 -0.99 12.04
CA LEU A 172 4.78 -1.92 11.56
C LEU A 172 3.76 -1.20 10.68
N ILE A 173 3.19 -1.93 9.72
CA ILE A 173 2.14 -1.46 8.84
C ILE A 173 0.81 -1.41 9.62
N GLN A 174 0.22 -0.22 9.70
CA GLN A 174 -1.16 -0.02 10.12
C GLN A 174 -2.11 -0.02 8.93
N THR A 175 -1.73 0.64 7.84
CA THR A 175 -2.55 0.76 6.63
C THR A 175 -1.67 0.53 5.42
N GLN A 176 -2.20 -0.18 4.43
CA GLN A 176 -1.54 -0.45 3.16
C GLN A 176 -2.54 -0.31 2.02
N ASN A 177 -2.12 0.35 0.94
CA ASN A 177 -2.85 0.38 -0.31
C ASN A 177 -1.90 0.13 -1.47
N PHE A 178 -2.04 -1.03 -2.11
CA PHE A 178 -1.29 -1.42 -3.30
C PHE A 178 -2.19 -1.37 -4.53
N ARG A 179 -1.67 -0.78 -5.61
CA ARG A 179 -2.37 -0.73 -6.89
C ARG A 179 -1.42 -0.74 -8.07
N PHE A 180 -1.75 -1.54 -9.09
CA PHE A 180 -1.17 -1.37 -10.42
C PHE A 180 -1.60 -0.04 -11.05
N THR A 181 -0.64 0.74 -11.53
CA THR A 181 -0.90 2.04 -12.19
C THR A 181 -1.30 1.86 -13.65
N GLU A 182 -0.89 0.75 -14.27
CA GLU A 182 -1.27 0.36 -15.61
C GLU A 182 -2.05 -0.96 -15.64
N TRP A 183 -2.90 -1.10 -16.66
CA TRP A 183 -3.60 -2.34 -16.95
C TRP A 183 -2.76 -3.16 -17.92
N GLY A 184 -2.65 -4.48 -17.69
CA GLY A 184 -1.94 -5.35 -18.62
C GLY A 184 -2.59 -5.31 -20.01
N ALA A 185 -1.80 -5.37 -21.08
CA ALA A 185 -2.33 -5.33 -22.45
C ALA A 185 -3.36 -6.45 -22.75
N SER A 186 -3.27 -7.58 -22.04
CA SER A 186 -4.28 -8.66 -22.06
C SER A 186 -5.59 -8.27 -21.36
N GLU A 187 -5.53 -7.58 -20.22
CA GLU A 187 -6.69 -7.14 -19.44
C GLU A 187 -7.45 -5.99 -20.12
N VAL A 188 -6.76 -5.16 -20.91
CA VAL A 188 -7.39 -4.14 -21.77
C VAL A 188 -8.11 -4.78 -22.96
N ASN A 189 -7.59 -5.91 -23.46
CA ASN A 189 -8.12 -6.61 -24.63
C ASN A 189 -9.16 -7.68 -24.32
N ASP A 190 -9.34 -8.11 -23.06
CA ASP A 190 -10.49 -8.93 -22.67
C ASP A 190 -11.84 -8.19 -22.78
N GLY A 191 -11.80 -6.87 -23.03
CA GLY A 191 -12.95 -6.10 -23.52
C GLY A 191 -13.17 -6.15 -25.05
N LYS A 192 -12.23 -6.71 -25.82
CA LYS A 192 -12.23 -6.80 -27.30
C LYS A 192 -11.43 -8.01 -27.83
N ALA A 193 -11.75 -9.22 -27.38
CA ALA A 193 -11.18 -10.44 -27.99
C ALA A 193 -12.26 -11.51 -28.14
N GLY A 194 -13.03 -11.38 -29.23
CA GLY A 194 -13.90 -12.42 -29.75
C GLY A 194 -13.69 -12.57 -31.24
N ASP A 195 -12.45 -12.90 -31.66
CA ASP A 195 -12.17 -13.40 -33.01
C ASP A 195 -11.19 -14.58 -32.92
N THR A 196 -11.71 -15.70 -32.39
CA THR A 196 -11.10 -17.00 -32.58
C THR A 196 -11.33 -17.42 -34.03
N LYS A 197 -10.26 -17.41 -34.85
CA LYS A 197 -10.25 -18.11 -36.14
C LYS A 197 -10.42 -19.61 -35.90
N ALA A 198 -11.66 -20.09 -35.97
CA ALA A 198 -11.98 -21.51 -36.11
C ALA A 198 -12.16 -21.85 -37.59
N ASN A 199 -11.51 -22.95 -37.98
CA ASN A 199 -11.58 -23.54 -39.30
C ASN A 199 -13.01 -23.77 -39.79
N GLY A 200 -13.24 -23.34 -41.03
CA GLY A 200 -14.32 -23.64 -41.97
C GLY A 200 -15.54 -24.44 -41.50
N VAL A 201 -16.66 -23.75 -41.27
CA VAL A 201 -18.01 -24.11 -41.75
C VAL A 201 -18.77 -22.82 -42.08
N LYS A 202 -19.48 -22.80 -43.21
CA LYS A 202 -20.18 -21.62 -43.76
C LYS A 202 -21.35 -21.14 -42.89
N ASN A 203 -21.45 -19.82 -42.80
CA ASN A 203 -22.43 -19.00 -42.08
C ASN A 203 -23.92 -19.28 -42.39
N VAL A 204 -24.76 -19.19 -41.36
CA VAL A 204 -26.08 -18.54 -41.44
C VAL A 204 -26.22 -17.56 -40.26
N PHE A 205 -26.56 -16.32 -40.62
CA PHE A 205 -26.46 -15.11 -39.83
C PHE A 205 -27.81 -14.82 -39.13
N GLN A 206 -27.84 -14.63 -37.81
CA GLN A 206 -28.96 -13.90 -37.19
C GLN A 206 -28.50 -13.09 -35.96
N ARG A 207 -28.57 -11.76 -36.13
CA ARG A 207 -28.27 -10.71 -35.16
C ARG A 207 -29.15 -10.81 -33.90
N ARG A 208 -28.57 -10.60 -32.72
CA ARG A 208 -29.21 -9.87 -31.60
C ARG A 208 -28.15 -9.44 -30.58
N ASN A 209 -27.72 -8.19 -30.72
CA ASN A 209 -26.90 -7.50 -29.73
C ASN A 209 -27.65 -6.22 -29.34
N GLN A 210 -28.20 -6.16 -28.12
CA GLN A 210 -28.62 -4.94 -27.44
C GLN A 210 -29.15 -5.31 -26.05
N SER A 211 -28.38 -5.04 -24.99
CA SER A 211 -28.89 -4.61 -23.67
C SER A 211 -27.79 -4.66 -22.58
N VAL A 212 -26.97 -3.60 -22.47
CA VAL A 212 -26.31 -3.25 -21.18
C VAL A 212 -26.22 -1.73 -20.95
N ALA A 213 -26.40 -0.89 -21.99
CA ALA A 213 -26.39 0.58 -21.87
C ALA A 213 -27.61 1.20 -21.15
N LYS A 214 -28.31 0.48 -20.26
CA LYS A 214 -29.48 0.99 -19.51
C LYS A 214 -29.29 1.14 -18.01
N HIS A 215 -28.10 0.87 -17.46
CA HIS A 215 -27.85 1.03 -16.02
C HIS A 215 -27.48 2.44 -15.55
N PHE A 216 -27.39 3.43 -16.44
CA PHE A 216 -27.09 4.83 -16.08
C PHE A 216 -28.29 5.79 -16.07
N ALA A 217 -29.52 5.29 -16.23
CA ALA A 217 -30.74 6.12 -16.22
C ALA A 217 -31.68 5.82 -15.03
N ALA A 218 -31.12 5.36 -13.92
CA ALA A 218 -31.85 5.11 -12.67
C ALA A 218 -31.33 6.03 -11.53
N ALA A 219 -31.36 7.33 -11.77
CA ALA A 219 -31.33 8.35 -10.71
C ALA A 219 -32.44 9.35 -11.05
N GLY A 220 -33.53 9.27 -10.31
CA GLY A 220 -34.81 9.85 -10.67
C GLY A 220 -34.85 11.37 -10.72
N LEU A 221 -35.64 11.90 -11.66
CA LEU A 221 -36.42 13.11 -11.45
C LEU A 221 -37.66 13.06 -12.36
N THR A 222 -38.75 12.54 -11.81
CA THR A 222 -40.10 12.66 -12.36
C THR A 222 -40.64 14.06 -12.09
N ILE A 223 -40.88 14.85 -13.13
CA ILE A 223 -41.90 15.91 -13.12
C ILE A 223 -42.88 15.62 -14.27
N LYS A 224 -44.15 15.59 -13.90
CA LYS A 224 -45.31 15.13 -14.65
C LYS A 224 -46.17 16.35 -15.01
N GLY A 225 -46.70 16.37 -16.24
CA GLY A 225 -47.78 17.27 -16.72
C GLY A 225 -47.80 17.25 -18.24
N GLN A 226 -48.68 16.51 -18.94
CA GLN A 226 -50.13 16.74 -19.16
C GLN A 226 -50.44 18.22 -19.46
N GLY A 227 -51.03 18.60 -20.60
CA GLY A 227 -51.66 17.84 -21.68
C GLY A 227 -52.04 18.73 -22.88
N LYS A 228 -52.67 18.08 -23.86
CA LYS A 228 -53.26 18.61 -25.11
C LYS A 228 -54.37 19.65 -24.83
N VAL A 229 -54.54 20.68 -25.68
CA VAL A 229 -55.38 20.72 -26.90
C VAL A 229 -54.76 21.73 -27.86
#